data_AF-A0A9P9X3E3-F1
#
_entry.id   AF-A0A9P9X3E3-F1
#
_cell.length_a   1.000
_cell.length_b   1.000
_cell.length_c   1.000
_cell.angle_alpha   90.00
_cell.angle_beta   90.00
_cell.angle_gamma   90.00
#
_symmetry.space_group_name_H-M   'P 1'
#
loop_
_entity.id
_entity.type
_entity.pdbx_description
1 polymer ?
#
loop_
_entity_poly.entity_id
_entity_poly.type
_entity_poly.pdbx_seq_one_letter_code
_entity_poly.pdbx_strand_id
1 'polypeptide(L)'
;MLSTPFDGRCDLWNAAREPRHEVTKDAIQVHYGRARDLCRRSGLTVYDILHLSPNFWRFHFDMIAARDMTAFVIATIHLNLCIGTIGRFAVERPDLAPLLEDLRQFKVCGEFMLTEIDHGLDAKNLDTTATMLDDGSFVLHTPAFGAAKAMPPTTPLAGIPRIAVVFARLLVEGESRGVKPFIVPINDSTRMRPGIVSRALPVRPGTKPLDHSITTFNNVELPAEALLGSSAKAEDERAEFLDQIWRVSVGTLSLSIMGVSALKVDGCIAAMYSQRRQVGVGNHGQVVSIMSFSTQQRPILKALAFGEVLHAYGEWTVQQFMNPDAAADVRRGLATAFKALVVRSSRLLVELAERCGWQGLYAHNQISELASTFQGNSVAEGDTLVISIRLASELLAQKYCLPQPGDRRSPLAMYERGVFDEMAARMAALPSDHRSSEFNAAVLPCCRAMVEAIGQRMAYEAALHSGNVIPEVLDLFEKCCIREDASWHIEHGNYSRTRIWTAEERAFTNLMPLLPDLVKRTNAQDYITAPIVNGEALENFLTRLPIYGNEWEDTGKPPRKAKL
;
A
#
# COMPACT_ATOMS: atom_id res chain seq x y z
N MET A 1 0.34 20.95 1.36
CA MET A 1 1.80 20.78 1.46
C MET A 1 2.18 20.66 2.93
N LEU A 2 2.84 19.57 3.33
CA LEU A 2 3.84 19.66 4.41
C LEU A 2 4.86 20.69 3.90
N SER A 3 4.75 21.93 4.38
CA SER A 3 5.19 23.14 3.66
C SER A 3 6.69 23.44 3.76
N THR A 4 7.51 22.40 3.77
CA THR A 4 8.95 22.53 3.60
C THR A 4 9.44 21.27 2.89
N PRO A 5 10.06 21.39 1.69
CA PRO A 5 10.95 20.34 1.20
C PRO A 5 11.89 20.02 2.35
N PHE A 6 12.08 18.74 2.66
CA PHE A 6 12.96 18.27 3.73
C PHE A 6 14.20 19.15 3.76
N ASP A 7 14.31 20.00 4.79
CA ASP A 7 15.53 20.75 4.95
C ASP A 7 16.65 19.69 5.02
N GLY A 8 17.68 19.86 4.21
CA GLY A 8 18.78 18.90 4.16
C GLY A 8 19.58 18.84 5.46
N ARG A 9 19.09 19.39 6.59
CA ARG A 9 19.78 19.42 7.89
C ARG A 9 19.46 18.19 8.72
N CYS A 10 18.41 17.43 8.40
CA CYS A 10 18.20 16.11 9.01
C CYS A 10 18.98 15.03 8.24
N ASP A 11 20.19 14.71 8.72
CA ASP A 11 21.10 13.72 8.13
C ASP A 11 20.46 12.33 7.92
N LEU A 12 19.37 12.02 8.61
CA LEU A 12 18.61 10.78 8.51
C LEU A 12 18.01 10.50 7.12
N TRP A 13 17.65 11.56 6.38
CA TRP A 13 17.08 11.44 5.03
C TRP A 13 18.12 11.60 3.93
N ASN A 14 19.41 11.71 4.28
CA ASN A 14 20.49 11.81 3.31
C ASN A 14 20.57 10.52 2.48
N ALA A 15 20.54 10.64 1.15
CA ALA A 15 20.62 9.51 0.24
C ALA A 15 21.93 8.72 0.39
N ALA A 16 23.01 9.36 0.88
CA ALA A 16 24.26 8.68 1.20
C ALA A 16 24.16 7.70 2.38
N ARG A 17 23.11 7.80 3.20
CA ARG A 17 22.82 6.89 4.32
C ARG A 17 21.77 5.83 3.97
N GLU A 18 21.35 5.70 2.71
CA GLU A 18 20.51 4.57 2.31
C GLU A 18 21.28 3.27 2.57
N PRO A 19 20.73 2.36 3.41
CA PRO A 19 21.42 1.12 3.73
C PRO A 19 21.64 0.29 2.46
N ARG A 20 22.74 -0.45 2.40
CA ARG A 20 23.09 -1.34 1.27
C ARG A 20 22.19 -2.59 1.15
N HIS A 21 20.96 -2.52 1.66
CA HIS A 21 19.96 -3.59 1.68
C HIS A 21 20.41 -4.82 2.49
N GLU A 22 21.49 -4.68 3.26
CA GLU A 22 21.93 -5.64 4.26
C GLU A 22 21.02 -5.56 5.50
N VAL A 23 20.72 -6.72 6.08
CA VAL A 23 19.88 -6.82 7.29
C VAL A 23 20.76 -6.61 8.52
N THR A 24 21.11 -5.35 8.77
CA THR A 24 21.83 -4.96 9.98
C THR A 24 20.91 -4.21 10.93
N LYS A 25 21.28 -4.19 12.21
CA LYS A 25 20.58 -3.39 13.22
C LYS A 25 20.50 -1.92 12.80
N ASP A 26 21.60 -1.37 12.30
CA ASP A 26 21.69 0.02 11.87
C ASP A 26 20.77 0.30 10.68
N ALA A 27 20.70 -0.62 9.70
CA ALA A 27 19.81 -0.48 8.55
C ALA A 27 18.34 -0.44 8.97
N ILE A 28 17.93 -1.30 9.90
CA ILE A 28 16.58 -1.31 10.47
C ILE A 28 16.31 -0.01 11.23
N GLN A 29 17.24 0.43 12.08
CA GLN A 29 17.09 1.64 12.90
C GLN A 29 16.89 2.92 12.08
N VAL A 30 17.48 3.02 10.89
CA VAL A 30 17.26 4.15 9.98
C VAL A 30 15.77 4.28 9.63
N HIS A 31 15.10 3.19 9.27
CA HIS A 31 13.68 3.23 8.89
C HIS A 31 12.77 3.58 10.06
N TYR A 32 13.06 3.10 11.28
CA TYR A 32 12.34 3.53 12.49
C TYR A 32 12.58 4.98 12.85
N GLY A 33 13.82 5.46 12.69
CA GLY A 33 14.13 6.88 12.84
C GLY A 33 13.31 7.73 11.88
N ARG A 34 13.22 7.32 10.61
CA ARG A 34 12.45 8.01 9.58
C ARG A 34 10.96 7.97 9.90
N ALA A 35 10.43 6.82 10.29
CA ALA A 35 9.03 6.69 10.73
C ALA A 35 8.71 7.64 11.91
N ARG A 36 9.61 7.73 12.90
CA ARG A 36 9.49 8.70 14.00
C ARG A 36 9.48 10.14 13.51
N ASP A 37 10.36 10.49 12.58
CA ASP A 37 10.42 11.83 11.99
C ASP A 37 9.12 12.15 11.23
N LEU A 38 8.61 11.20 10.43
CA LEU A 38 7.32 11.31 9.74
C LEU A 38 6.17 11.54 10.73
N CYS A 39 6.03 10.70 11.76
CA CYS A 39 4.97 10.83 12.76
C CYS A 39 5.04 12.18 13.47
N ARG A 40 6.22 12.62 13.92
CA ARG A 40 6.38 13.89 14.64
C ARG A 40 6.14 15.12 13.76
N ARG A 41 6.66 15.14 12.53
CA ARG A 41 6.48 16.26 11.59
C ARG A 41 5.07 16.35 11.05
N SER A 42 4.34 15.23 10.97
CA SER A 42 2.95 15.23 10.53
C SER A 42 2.07 16.14 11.40
N GLY A 43 2.43 16.31 12.67
CA GLY A 43 1.65 17.06 13.65
C GLY A 43 0.29 16.44 13.97
N LEU A 44 0.04 15.19 13.56
CA LEU A 44 -1.24 14.53 13.75
C LEU A 44 -1.56 14.38 15.23
N THR A 45 -2.75 14.84 15.60
CA THR A 45 -3.32 14.62 16.93
C THR A 45 -4.06 13.29 16.98
N VAL A 46 -4.36 12.79 18.19
CA VAL A 46 -5.24 11.62 18.35
C VAL A 46 -6.62 11.89 17.73
N TYR A 47 -7.10 13.13 17.80
CA TYR A 47 -8.34 13.56 17.17
C TYR A 47 -8.27 13.42 15.64
N ASP A 48 -7.20 13.91 15.00
CA ASP A 48 -7.00 13.78 13.55
C ASP A 48 -7.05 12.32 13.10
N ILE A 49 -6.39 11.44 13.87
CA ILE A 49 -6.33 10.01 13.60
C ILE A 49 -7.69 9.34 13.81
N LEU A 50 -8.38 9.63 14.92
CA LEU A 50 -9.68 9.02 15.26
C LEU A 50 -10.77 9.41 14.26
N HIS A 51 -10.82 10.68 13.88
CA HIS A 51 -11.84 11.22 13.00
C HIS A 51 -11.43 11.25 11.53
N LEU A 52 -10.27 10.65 11.20
CA LEU A 52 -9.75 10.57 9.82
C LEU A 52 -9.77 11.94 9.14
N SER A 53 -9.26 12.96 9.83
CA SER A 53 -9.35 14.35 9.41
C SER A 53 -8.63 14.59 8.07
N PRO A 54 -8.82 15.75 7.43
CA PRO A 54 -8.04 16.12 6.25
C PRO A 54 -6.52 16.06 6.48
N ASN A 55 -6.04 16.29 7.72
CA ASN A 55 -4.61 16.15 8.03
C ASN A 55 -4.16 14.68 7.98
N PHE A 56 -4.98 13.75 8.48
CA PHE A 56 -4.70 12.32 8.41
C PHE A 56 -4.55 11.86 6.96
N TRP A 57 -5.46 12.28 6.08
CA TRP A 57 -5.37 11.94 4.66
C TRP A 57 -4.22 12.66 3.95
N ARG A 58 -3.96 13.92 4.28
CA ARG A 58 -2.81 14.66 3.74
C ARG A 58 -1.48 13.96 4.03
N PHE A 59 -1.33 13.36 5.21
CA PHE A 59 -0.17 12.52 5.53
C PHE A 59 -0.08 11.32 4.56
N HIS A 60 -1.21 10.66 4.27
CA HIS A 60 -1.23 9.49 3.42
C HIS A 60 -1.01 9.79 1.93
N PHE A 61 -1.40 10.97 1.45
CA PHE A 61 -1.16 11.44 0.09
C PHE A 61 0.25 11.99 -0.14
N ASP A 62 1.08 12.13 0.89
CA ASP A 62 2.44 12.64 0.72
C ASP A 62 3.32 11.58 0.01
N MET A 63 4.03 12.00 -1.05
CA MET A 63 4.91 11.12 -1.81
C MET A 63 6.17 10.71 -1.05
N ILE A 64 6.34 11.16 0.20
CA ILE A 64 7.37 10.66 1.11
C ILE A 64 7.27 9.14 1.30
N ALA A 65 6.08 8.57 1.12
CA ALA A 65 5.85 7.13 1.03
C ALA A 65 6.69 6.44 -0.05
N ALA A 66 7.00 7.11 -1.15
CA ALA A 66 7.84 6.57 -2.23
C ALA A 66 9.34 6.86 -2.04
N ARG A 67 9.72 7.69 -1.07
CA ARG A 67 11.14 7.87 -0.69
C ARG A 67 11.62 6.73 0.21
N ASP A 68 10.81 6.39 1.21
CA ASP A 68 11.06 5.27 2.10
C ASP A 68 9.74 4.59 2.47
N MET A 69 9.36 3.64 1.62
CA MET A 69 8.10 2.91 1.76
C MET A 69 8.06 2.06 3.03
N THR A 70 9.22 1.61 3.52
CA THR A 70 9.33 0.85 4.77
C THR A 70 9.07 1.73 5.98
N ALA A 71 9.70 2.91 6.05
CA ALA A 71 9.43 3.89 7.11
C ALA A 71 7.96 4.32 7.13
N PHE A 72 7.34 4.47 5.96
CA PHE A 72 5.94 4.84 5.84
C PHE A 72 4.99 3.72 6.29
N VAL A 73 5.30 2.45 5.99
CA VAL A 73 4.55 1.29 6.53
C VAL A 73 4.61 1.27 8.05
N ILE A 74 5.78 1.45 8.65
CA ILE A 74 5.94 1.55 10.12
C ILE A 74 5.04 2.68 10.67
N ALA A 75 5.12 3.88 10.08
CA ALA A 75 4.33 5.02 10.50
C ALA A 75 2.81 4.77 10.36
N THR A 76 2.38 4.08 9.31
CA THR A 76 0.95 3.79 9.08
C THR A 76 0.42 2.73 10.05
N ILE A 77 1.17 1.67 10.33
CA ILE A 77 0.81 0.69 11.38
C ILE A 77 0.68 1.42 12.73
N HIS A 78 1.65 2.27 13.04
CA HIS A 78 1.69 3.03 14.27
C HIS A 78 0.50 4.00 14.42
N LEU A 79 0.26 4.84 13.41
CA LEU A 79 -0.76 5.90 13.45
C LEU A 79 -2.17 5.34 13.21
N ASN A 80 -2.39 4.64 12.09
CA ASN A 80 -3.73 4.17 11.72
C ASN A 80 -4.16 2.97 12.56
N LEU A 81 -3.35 1.93 12.65
CA LEU A 81 -3.78 0.69 13.29
C LEU A 81 -3.68 0.77 14.81
N CYS A 82 -2.52 1.12 15.36
CA CYS A 82 -2.30 1.09 16.80
C CYS A 82 -2.96 2.27 17.53
N ILE A 83 -2.48 3.50 17.32
CA ILE A 83 -3.05 4.71 17.93
C ILE A 83 -4.54 4.81 17.58
N GLY A 84 -4.87 4.54 16.32
CA GLY A 84 -6.23 4.63 15.87
C GLY A 84 -7.21 3.63 16.50
N THR A 85 -6.76 2.46 16.93
CA THR A 85 -7.57 1.51 17.69
C THR A 85 -7.67 1.94 19.16
N ILE A 86 -6.54 2.24 19.80
CA ILE A 86 -6.49 2.68 21.21
C ILE A 86 -7.31 3.96 21.43
N GLY A 87 -7.19 4.92 20.51
CA GLY A 87 -7.84 6.23 20.59
C GLY A 87 -9.37 6.17 20.64
N ARG A 88 -10.00 5.14 20.05
CA ARG A 88 -11.45 4.93 20.14
C ARG A 88 -11.89 4.67 21.59
N PHE A 89 -11.11 3.90 22.33
CA PHE A 89 -11.43 3.51 23.71
C PHE A 89 -11.01 4.59 24.72
N ALA A 90 -10.01 5.40 24.40
CA ALA A 90 -9.53 6.47 25.28
C ALA A 90 -10.57 7.55 25.59
N VAL A 91 -11.65 7.64 24.80
CA VAL A 91 -12.81 8.50 25.09
C VAL A 91 -13.46 8.13 26.43
N GLU A 92 -13.51 6.83 26.75
CA GLU A 92 -14.12 6.29 27.97
C GLU A 92 -13.07 5.77 28.98
N ARG A 93 -11.79 5.74 28.58
CA ARG A 93 -10.65 5.21 29.35
C ARG A 93 -9.54 6.27 29.50
N PRO A 94 -9.67 7.23 30.43
CA PRO A 94 -8.68 8.29 30.64
C PRO A 94 -7.27 7.78 31.01
N ASP A 95 -7.17 6.56 31.55
CA ASP A 95 -5.92 5.87 31.85
C ASP A 95 -5.05 5.61 30.60
N LEU A 96 -5.64 5.63 29.40
CA LEU A 96 -4.90 5.47 28.14
C LEU A 96 -4.20 6.75 27.67
N ALA A 97 -4.51 7.91 28.25
CA ALA A 97 -3.96 9.19 27.80
C ALA A 97 -2.41 9.26 27.85
N PRO A 98 -1.72 8.79 28.92
CA PRO A 98 -0.26 8.76 28.94
C PRO A 98 0.35 7.88 27.83
N LEU A 99 -0.23 6.71 27.59
CA LEU A 99 0.23 5.80 26.53
C LEU A 99 0.05 6.43 25.14
N LEU A 100 -1.10 7.06 24.89
CA LEU A 100 -1.37 7.75 23.63
C LEU A 100 -0.41 8.91 23.39
N GLU A 101 -0.02 9.65 24.43
CA GLU A 101 1.00 10.69 24.29
C GLU A 101 2.38 10.12 23.99
N ASP A 102 2.77 9.02 24.65
CA ASP A 102 4.04 8.35 24.35
C ASP A 102 4.09 7.76 22.94
N LEU A 103 2.99 7.19 22.46
CA LEU A 103 2.82 6.75 21.08
C LEU A 103 2.90 7.94 20.12
N ARG A 104 2.15 9.02 20.35
CA ARG A 104 2.17 10.22 19.50
C ARG A 104 3.57 10.84 19.40
N GLN A 105 4.33 10.83 20.49
CA GLN A 105 5.73 11.27 20.51
C GLN A 105 6.70 10.23 19.95
N PHE A 106 6.23 9.05 19.55
CA PHE A 106 7.03 7.92 19.08
C PHE A 106 8.15 7.55 20.09
N LYS A 107 7.86 7.68 21.39
CA LYS A 107 8.73 7.16 22.46
C LYS A 107 8.58 5.64 22.57
N VAL A 108 7.42 5.14 22.19
CA VAL A 108 7.07 3.73 22.03
C VAL A 108 6.55 3.54 20.61
N CYS A 109 6.90 2.44 19.96
CA CYS A 109 6.33 2.05 18.67
C CYS A 109 5.15 1.10 18.90
N GLY A 110 3.97 1.49 18.42
CA GLY A 110 2.76 0.68 18.44
C GLY A 110 2.63 -0.26 17.23
N GLU A 111 2.27 -1.51 17.52
CA GLU A 111 2.00 -2.56 16.53
C GLU A 111 0.53 -3.02 16.56
N PHE A 112 0.11 -3.74 15.52
CA PHE A 112 -1.24 -4.32 15.40
C PHE A 112 -1.14 -5.80 15.04
N MET A 113 -1.56 -6.68 15.95
CA MET A 113 -1.39 -8.13 15.85
C MET A 113 -2.73 -8.85 15.73
N LEU A 114 -3.22 -8.92 14.50
CA LEU A 114 -4.41 -9.68 14.15
C LEU A 114 -4.03 -11.05 13.57
N THR A 115 -3.28 -11.03 12.46
CA THR A 115 -2.85 -12.20 11.70
C THR A 115 -2.05 -13.20 12.52
N GLU A 116 -2.38 -14.47 12.35
CA GLU A 116 -1.62 -15.63 12.83
C GLU A 116 -1.03 -16.41 11.64
N ILE A 117 -0.12 -17.35 11.90
CA ILE A 117 0.47 -18.18 10.84
C ILE A 117 -0.61 -18.89 10.03
N ASP A 118 -1.58 -19.50 10.72
CA ASP A 118 -2.65 -20.27 10.06
C ASP A 118 -3.90 -19.43 9.76
N HIS A 119 -4.03 -18.23 10.36
CA HIS A 119 -5.21 -17.37 10.24
C HIS A 119 -4.87 -15.96 9.77
N GLY A 120 -5.10 -15.69 8.47
CA GLY A 120 -5.10 -14.33 7.91
C GLY A 120 -6.50 -13.91 7.45
N LEU A 121 -6.94 -14.49 6.35
CA LEU A 121 -8.26 -14.21 5.77
C LEU A 121 -9.42 -14.64 6.67
N ASP A 122 -9.17 -15.63 7.52
CA ASP A 122 -10.11 -16.17 8.50
C ASP A 122 -9.78 -15.71 9.93
N ALA A 123 -9.24 -14.51 10.10
CA ALA A 123 -8.81 -13.98 11.40
C ALA A 123 -9.92 -13.95 12.48
N LYS A 124 -11.20 -14.03 12.10
CA LYS A 124 -12.30 -14.21 13.07
C LYS A 124 -12.20 -15.52 13.86
N ASN A 125 -11.53 -16.53 13.30
CA ASN A 125 -11.36 -17.86 13.88
C ASN A 125 -9.97 -18.06 14.49
N LEU A 126 -9.20 -16.98 14.69
CA LEU A 126 -7.86 -17.01 15.29
C LEU A 126 -7.81 -17.78 16.62
N ASP A 127 -6.64 -18.30 16.97
CA ASP A 127 -6.46 -19.25 18.06
C ASP A 127 -5.71 -18.71 19.28
N THR A 128 -5.02 -17.57 19.18
CA THR A 128 -4.46 -16.90 20.38
C THR A 128 -5.58 -16.64 21.38
N THR A 129 -5.39 -17.03 22.65
CA THR A 129 -6.40 -16.89 23.71
C THR A 129 -5.97 -15.89 24.76
N ALA A 130 -6.93 -15.15 25.32
CA ALA A 130 -6.78 -14.41 26.56
C ALA A 130 -7.81 -14.92 27.58
N THR A 131 -7.36 -15.63 28.62
CA THR A 131 -8.24 -16.22 29.64
C THR A 131 -8.36 -15.29 30.83
N MET A 132 -9.57 -14.88 31.18
CA MET A 132 -9.83 -14.05 32.35
C MET A 132 -9.68 -14.87 33.65
N LEU A 133 -8.97 -14.31 34.61
CA LEU A 133 -8.78 -14.86 35.96
C LEU A 133 -9.83 -14.30 36.94
N ASP A 134 -9.89 -14.87 38.14
CA ASP A 134 -10.85 -14.52 39.18
C ASP A 134 -10.75 -13.05 39.64
N ASP A 135 -9.56 -12.45 39.55
CA ASP A 135 -9.31 -11.05 39.88
C ASP A 135 -9.58 -10.08 38.72
N GLY A 136 -10.08 -10.59 37.58
CA GLY A 136 -10.35 -9.83 36.36
C GLY A 136 -9.13 -9.57 35.47
N SER A 137 -7.93 -10.00 35.87
CA SER A 137 -6.75 -10.00 35.01
C SER A 137 -6.85 -11.09 33.93
N PHE A 138 -5.88 -11.15 33.02
CA PHE A 138 -5.89 -12.11 31.90
C PHE A 138 -4.56 -12.84 31.74
N VAL A 139 -4.62 -14.06 31.22
CA VAL A 139 -3.46 -14.82 30.74
C VAL A 139 -3.54 -14.94 29.22
N LEU A 140 -2.61 -14.30 28.51
CA LEU A 140 -2.48 -14.36 27.06
C LEU A 140 -1.58 -15.53 26.66
N HIS A 141 -2.06 -16.37 25.75
CA HIS A 141 -1.36 -17.59 25.34
C HIS A 141 -1.53 -17.91 23.85
N THR A 142 -0.45 -18.44 23.27
CA THR A 142 -0.41 -19.04 21.94
C THR A 142 -0.49 -20.57 22.10
N PRO A 143 -1.66 -21.20 21.89
CA PRO A 143 -1.88 -22.62 22.22
C PRO A 143 -1.13 -23.60 21.30
N ALA A 144 -0.82 -23.17 20.07
CA ALA A 144 -0.09 -23.94 19.08
C ALA A 144 0.75 -23.02 18.20
N PHE A 145 1.76 -23.57 17.51
CA PHE A 145 2.64 -22.75 16.66
C PHE A 145 1.88 -22.02 15.56
N GLY A 146 0.84 -22.63 14.98
CA GLY A 146 -0.06 -22.03 14.00
C GLY A 146 -0.77 -20.76 14.48
N ALA A 147 -0.97 -20.63 15.79
CA ALA A 147 -1.59 -19.46 16.43
C ALA A 147 -0.59 -18.32 16.70
N ALA A 148 0.69 -18.48 16.36
CA ALA A 148 1.68 -17.43 16.55
C ALA A 148 1.32 -16.21 15.68
N LYS A 149 1.41 -15.00 16.24
CA LYS A 149 1.15 -13.76 15.50
C LYS A 149 2.23 -13.58 14.44
N ALA A 150 1.81 -13.27 13.21
CA ALA A 150 2.70 -13.24 12.05
C ALA A 150 2.68 -11.86 11.37
N MET A 151 3.87 -11.38 10.99
CA MET A 151 4.18 -10.13 10.27
C MET A 151 4.55 -8.91 11.12
N PRO A 152 3.80 -8.46 12.14
CA PRO A 152 4.16 -7.25 12.88
C PRO A 152 5.60 -7.32 13.44
N PRO A 153 6.41 -6.26 13.26
CA PRO A 153 7.77 -6.25 13.78
C PRO A 153 7.78 -6.15 15.30
N THR A 154 8.40 -7.11 15.97
CA THR A 154 8.39 -7.20 17.44
C THR A 154 9.77 -7.30 18.08
N THR A 155 10.82 -7.37 17.26
CA THR A 155 12.19 -7.49 17.76
C THR A 155 12.63 -6.19 18.45
N PRO A 156 13.65 -6.27 19.34
CA PRO A 156 14.28 -5.07 19.91
C PRO A 156 15.28 -4.41 18.95
N LEU A 157 15.43 -4.86 17.69
CA LEU A 157 16.46 -4.34 16.76
C LEU A 157 16.29 -2.85 16.48
N ALA A 158 15.06 -2.33 16.50
CA ALA A 158 14.77 -0.91 16.36
C ALA A 158 15.38 -0.04 17.47
N GLY A 159 15.70 -0.61 18.64
CA GLY A 159 16.16 0.17 19.81
C GLY A 159 15.09 1.14 20.33
N ILE A 160 13.81 0.84 20.12
CA ILE A 160 12.66 1.61 20.62
C ILE A 160 11.72 0.62 21.33
N PRO A 161 11.17 0.96 22.52
CA PRO A 161 10.18 0.11 23.18
C PRO A 161 8.98 -0.15 22.29
N ARG A 162 8.37 -1.34 22.42
CA ARG A 162 7.20 -1.72 21.62
C ARG A 162 6.01 -2.09 22.49
N ILE A 163 4.84 -1.65 22.05
CA ILE A 163 3.54 -2.14 22.51
C ILE A 163 2.74 -2.62 21.30
N ALA A 164 1.78 -3.50 21.53
CA ALA A 164 0.91 -3.99 20.47
C ALA A 164 -0.54 -3.99 20.92
N VAL A 165 -1.44 -3.77 19.96
CA VAL A 165 -2.83 -4.20 20.06
C VAL A 165 -2.88 -5.65 19.58
N VAL A 166 -3.01 -6.59 20.51
CA VAL A 166 -3.07 -8.03 20.24
C VAL A 166 -4.52 -8.49 20.23
N PHE A 167 -4.97 -9.06 19.11
CA PHE A 167 -6.29 -9.66 19.01
C PHE A 167 -6.22 -11.11 19.47
N ALA A 168 -7.03 -11.44 20.47
CA ALA A 168 -7.10 -12.78 21.05
C ALA A 168 -8.56 -13.17 21.32
N ARG A 169 -8.86 -14.46 21.23
CA ARG A 169 -10.13 -15.03 21.67
C ARG A 169 -10.22 -14.90 23.19
N LEU A 170 -11.13 -14.06 23.67
CA LEU A 170 -11.37 -13.87 25.09
C LEU A 170 -12.14 -15.09 25.65
N LEU A 171 -11.62 -15.69 26.72
CA LEU A 171 -12.26 -16.78 27.45
C LEU A 171 -12.64 -16.30 28.86
N VAL A 172 -13.91 -16.45 29.24
CA VAL A 172 -14.44 -16.11 30.56
C VAL A 172 -15.18 -17.33 31.09
N GLU A 173 -14.73 -17.88 32.22
CA GLU A 173 -15.29 -19.12 32.81
C GLU A 173 -15.31 -20.29 31.79
N GLY A 174 -14.30 -20.35 30.92
CA GLY A 174 -14.20 -21.36 29.86
C GLY A 174 -15.07 -21.10 28.62
N GLU A 175 -15.91 -20.07 28.62
CA GLU A 175 -16.73 -19.70 27.46
C GLU A 175 -16.04 -18.64 26.60
N SER A 176 -16.07 -18.79 25.28
CA SER A 176 -15.60 -17.76 24.36
C SER A 176 -16.54 -16.55 24.32
N ARG A 177 -15.95 -15.36 24.40
CA ARG A 177 -16.61 -14.05 24.28
C ARG A 177 -16.23 -13.34 22.97
N GLY A 178 -15.80 -14.10 21.97
CA GLY A 178 -15.31 -13.57 20.69
C GLY A 178 -13.87 -13.07 20.73
N VAL A 179 -13.42 -12.50 19.61
CA VAL A 179 -12.07 -11.94 19.47
C VAL A 179 -12.06 -10.49 19.96
N LYS A 180 -11.17 -10.18 20.91
CA LYS A 180 -11.04 -8.85 21.52
C LYS A 180 -9.62 -8.31 21.41
N PRO A 181 -9.42 -6.98 21.34
CA PRO A 181 -8.12 -6.35 21.37
C PRO A 181 -7.60 -6.17 22.81
N PHE A 182 -6.30 -6.44 22.99
CA PHE A 182 -5.58 -6.24 24.25
C PHE A 182 -4.33 -5.37 24.03
N ILE A 183 -4.06 -4.45 24.95
CA ILE A 183 -2.79 -3.70 24.97
C ILE A 183 -1.72 -4.57 25.63
N VAL A 184 -0.66 -4.90 24.89
CA VAL A 184 0.41 -5.77 25.36
C VAL A 184 1.77 -5.09 25.17
N PRO A 185 2.52 -4.82 26.26
CA PRO A 185 3.93 -4.46 26.16
C PRO A 185 4.74 -5.63 25.57
N ILE A 186 5.50 -5.38 24.51
CA ILE A 186 6.22 -6.43 23.76
C ILE A 186 7.70 -6.50 24.16
N ASN A 187 8.38 -5.35 24.15
CA ASN A 187 9.79 -5.26 24.53
C ASN A 187 10.12 -3.87 25.08
N ASP A 188 11.24 -3.76 25.79
CA ASP A 188 11.70 -2.54 26.44
C ASP A 188 12.78 -1.79 25.64
N SER A 189 12.83 -1.97 24.31
CA SER A 189 13.91 -1.58 23.36
C SER A 189 15.15 -2.47 23.35
N THR A 190 15.37 -3.27 24.41
CA THR A 190 16.57 -4.12 24.53
C THR A 190 16.23 -5.59 24.72
N ARG A 191 15.16 -5.87 25.47
CA ARG A 191 14.76 -7.21 25.88
C ARG A 191 13.26 -7.40 25.67
N MET A 192 12.90 -8.60 25.25
CA MET A 192 11.51 -9.04 25.18
C MET A 192 10.91 -9.11 26.59
N ARG A 193 9.61 -8.87 26.72
CA ARG A 193 8.91 -9.10 27.98
C ARG A 193 8.85 -10.60 28.30
N PRO A 194 8.82 -10.99 29.60
CA PRO A 194 8.71 -12.39 30.00
C PRO A 194 7.54 -13.10 29.31
N GLY A 195 7.75 -14.34 28.88
CA GLY A 195 6.74 -15.13 28.18
C GLY A 195 6.53 -14.75 26.70
N ILE A 196 7.13 -13.67 26.19
CA ILE A 196 7.02 -13.27 24.78
C ILE A 196 8.29 -13.65 24.02
N VAL A 197 8.12 -14.38 22.92
CA VAL A 197 9.23 -14.74 22.02
C VAL A 197 8.95 -14.13 20.64
N SER A 198 9.92 -13.40 20.11
CA SER A 198 9.91 -12.86 18.75
C SER A 198 10.96 -13.56 17.90
N ARG A 199 10.56 -14.04 16.72
CA ARG A 199 11.42 -14.68 15.73
C ARG A 199 11.40 -13.83 14.46
N ALA A 200 12.50 -13.13 14.20
CA ALA A 200 12.65 -12.32 13.00
C ALA A 200 12.55 -13.18 11.74
N LEU A 201 11.72 -12.75 10.79
CA LEU A 201 11.66 -13.32 9.46
C LEU A 201 12.83 -12.81 8.61
N PRO A 202 13.29 -13.58 7.62
CA PRO A 202 14.20 -13.08 6.60
C PRO A 202 13.59 -11.87 5.87
N VAL A 203 14.45 -10.98 5.38
CA VAL A 203 14.00 -9.82 4.60
C VAL A 203 13.38 -10.28 3.28
N ARG A 204 12.27 -9.64 2.90
CA ARG A 204 11.61 -9.90 1.63
C ARG A 204 12.53 -9.52 0.47
N PRO A 205 12.60 -10.34 -0.61
CA PRO A 205 13.40 -9.99 -1.77
C PRO A 205 13.05 -8.61 -2.32
N GLY A 206 14.07 -7.81 -2.62
CA GLY A 206 13.91 -6.50 -3.25
C GLY A 206 13.38 -5.39 -2.35
N THR A 207 13.11 -5.62 -1.06
CA THR A 207 12.63 -4.57 -0.15
C THR A 207 13.73 -4.02 0.75
N LYS A 208 13.53 -2.81 1.27
CA LYS A 208 14.33 -2.33 2.41
C LYS A 208 14.10 -3.22 3.65
N PRO A 209 15.09 -3.33 4.55
CA PRO A 209 15.01 -4.24 5.69
C PRO A 209 13.97 -3.78 6.73
N LEU A 210 13.08 -4.68 7.10
CA LEU A 210 12.13 -4.53 8.20
C LEU A 210 12.12 -5.81 9.03
N ASP A 211 12.09 -5.69 10.35
CA ASP A 211 12.15 -6.81 11.30
C ASP A 211 10.80 -7.50 11.50
N HIS A 212 10.08 -7.77 10.40
CA HIS A 212 8.86 -8.59 10.42
C HIS A 212 9.12 -9.87 11.20
N SER A 213 8.16 -10.30 12.03
CA SER A 213 8.41 -11.33 13.03
C SER A 213 7.25 -12.30 13.17
N ILE A 214 7.57 -13.51 13.66
CA ILE A 214 6.63 -14.45 14.27
C ILE A 214 6.72 -14.28 15.79
N THR A 215 5.59 -14.02 16.45
CA THR A 215 5.53 -13.72 17.88
C THR A 215 4.62 -14.71 18.60
N THR A 216 5.13 -15.32 19.67
CA THR A 216 4.38 -16.26 20.52
C THR A 216 4.30 -15.76 21.96
N PHE A 217 3.18 -16.05 22.61
CA PHE A 217 2.91 -15.72 24.01
C PHE A 217 2.80 -17.00 24.84
N ASN A 218 3.61 -17.12 25.88
CA ASN A 218 3.58 -18.24 26.81
C ASN A 218 3.12 -17.77 28.19
N ASN A 219 1.82 -17.93 28.47
CA ASN A 219 1.18 -17.55 29.72
C ASN A 219 1.55 -16.14 30.20
N VAL A 220 1.36 -15.15 29.32
CA VAL A 220 1.69 -13.75 29.60
C VAL A 220 0.57 -13.13 30.43
N GLU A 221 0.87 -12.76 31.66
CA GLU A 221 -0.07 -12.06 32.54
C GLU A 221 -0.31 -10.63 32.06
N LEU A 222 -1.59 -10.26 31.96
CA LEU A 222 -2.05 -8.94 31.58
C LEU A 222 -3.02 -8.41 32.65
N PRO A 223 -2.92 -7.13 33.04
CA PRO A 223 -3.85 -6.55 34.00
C PRO A 223 -5.26 -6.43 33.41
N ALA A 224 -6.27 -6.22 34.25
CA ALA A 224 -7.67 -6.06 33.82
C ALA A 224 -7.84 -4.92 32.80
N GLU A 225 -7.07 -3.85 32.96
CA GLU A 225 -7.07 -2.68 32.09
C GLU A 225 -6.53 -2.95 30.68
N ALA A 226 -5.86 -4.09 30.45
CA ALA A 226 -5.31 -4.44 29.14
C ALA A 226 -6.39 -4.68 28.08
N LEU A 227 -7.58 -5.15 28.49
CA LEU A 227 -8.71 -5.35 27.58
C LEU A 227 -9.23 -3.99 27.08
N LEU A 228 -9.36 -3.88 25.76
CA LEU A 228 -10.00 -2.76 25.10
C LEU A 228 -11.44 -3.13 24.73
N GLY A 229 -12.40 -2.48 25.39
CA GLY A 229 -13.83 -2.74 25.21
C GLY A 229 -14.43 -3.64 26.29
N SER A 230 -15.59 -4.22 26.00
CA SER A 230 -16.36 -5.04 26.95
C SER A 230 -15.94 -6.51 26.94
N SER A 231 -15.95 -7.14 28.12
CA SER A 231 -15.81 -8.59 28.27
C SER A 231 -17.11 -9.36 28.00
N ALA A 232 -18.23 -8.65 27.81
CA ALA A 232 -19.52 -9.25 27.50
C ALA A 232 -19.50 -9.97 26.14
N LYS A 233 -20.32 -11.01 26.03
CA LYS A 233 -20.58 -11.70 24.77
C LYS A 233 -21.49 -10.84 23.90
N ALA A 234 -21.09 -10.60 22.66
CA ALA A 234 -21.93 -9.89 21.70
C ALA A 234 -23.10 -10.75 21.22
N GLU A 235 -24.19 -10.10 20.85
CA GLU A 235 -25.32 -10.74 20.18
C GLU A 235 -24.95 -11.23 18.77
N ASP A 236 -24.13 -10.45 18.06
CA ASP A 236 -23.57 -10.77 16.75
C ASP A 236 -22.04 -10.66 16.79
N GLU A 237 -21.37 -11.80 17.00
CA GLU A 237 -19.90 -11.89 17.06
C GLU A 237 -19.23 -11.45 15.74
N ARG A 238 -19.90 -11.60 14.60
CA ARG A 238 -19.33 -11.18 13.31
C ARG A 238 -19.37 -9.66 13.18
N ALA A 239 -20.49 -9.04 13.53
CA ALA A 239 -20.61 -7.60 13.54
C ALA A 239 -19.61 -6.98 14.53
N GLU A 240 -19.49 -7.56 15.73
CA GLU A 240 -18.49 -7.11 16.70
C GLU A 240 -17.07 -7.27 16.16
N PHE A 241 -16.69 -8.42 15.60
CA PHE A 241 -15.35 -8.60 15.05
C PHE A 241 -15.00 -7.54 14.00
N LEU A 242 -15.91 -7.26 13.06
CA LEU A 242 -15.71 -6.23 12.03
C LEU A 242 -15.60 -4.83 12.63
N ASP A 243 -16.34 -4.55 13.69
CA ASP A 243 -16.25 -3.29 14.43
C ASP A 243 -14.92 -3.15 15.18
N GLN A 244 -14.41 -4.23 15.78
CA GLN A 244 -13.12 -4.25 16.47
C GLN A 244 -11.94 -4.02 15.50
N ILE A 245 -12.02 -4.55 14.27
CA ILE A 245 -10.98 -4.39 13.25
C ILE A 245 -11.23 -3.24 12.27
N TRP A 246 -12.11 -2.29 12.59
CA TRP A 246 -12.55 -1.22 11.67
C TRP A 246 -11.40 -0.44 10.99
N ARG A 247 -10.25 -0.32 11.67
CA ARG A 247 -9.03 0.31 11.14
C ARG A 247 -8.42 -0.39 9.93
N VAL A 248 -8.70 -1.67 9.74
CA VAL A 248 -8.28 -2.44 8.56
C VAL A 248 -8.88 -1.84 7.29
N SER A 249 -10.16 -1.45 7.32
CA SER A 249 -10.81 -0.85 6.15
C SER A 249 -10.25 0.54 5.81
N VAL A 250 -9.83 1.29 6.83
CA VAL A 250 -9.09 2.55 6.64
C VAL A 250 -7.72 2.26 6.02
N GLY A 251 -7.02 1.23 6.50
CA GLY A 251 -5.73 0.78 5.98
C GLY A 251 -5.80 0.29 4.53
N THR A 252 -6.88 -0.40 4.14
CA THR A 252 -7.15 -0.82 2.76
C THR A 252 -7.07 0.36 1.80
N LEU A 253 -7.63 1.51 2.20
CA LEU A 253 -7.55 2.75 1.42
C LEU A 253 -6.19 3.44 1.59
N SER A 254 -5.77 3.66 2.84
CA SER A 254 -4.63 4.54 3.15
C SER A 254 -3.27 3.97 2.72
N LEU A 255 -3.03 2.67 2.85
CA LEU A 255 -1.82 2.02 2.31
C LEU A 255 -1.84 1.93 0.79
N SER A 256 -3.01 1.77 0.18
CA SER A 256 -3.13 1.73 -1.28
C SER A 256 -2.74 3.06 -1.94
N ILE A 257 -2.91 4.20 -1.26
CA ILE A 257 -2.47 5.51 -1.77
C ILE A 257 -0.96 5.52 -2.07
N MET A 258 -0.15 4.73 -1.35
CA MET A 258 1.30 4.63 -1.59
C MET A 258 1.65 4.11 -2.99
N GLY A 259 0.77 3.30 -3.60
CA GLY A 259 0.94 2.82 -4.97
C GLY A 259 0.78 3.94 -5.99
N VAL A 260 -0.06 4.94 -5.69
CA VAL A 260 -0.19 6.17 -6.49
C VAL A 260 1.11 6.98 -6.43
N SER A 261 1.67 7.13 -5.23
CA SER A 261 2.98 7.79 -5.03
C SER A 261 4.10 7.07 -5.80
N ALA A 262 4.13 5.74 -5.74
CA ALA A 262 5.12 4.93 -6.47
C ALA A 262 5.02 5.13 -7.99
N LEU A 263 3.81 5.10 -8.56
CA LEU A 263 3.60 5.33 -10.01
C LEU A 263 4.12 6.70 -10.46
N LYS A 264 3.86 7.75 -9.68
CA LYS A 264 4.32 9.11 -9.99
C LYS A 264 5.84 9.23 -9.89
N VAL A 265 6.46 8.67 -8.85
CA VAL A 265 7.91 8.71 -8.65
C VAL A 265 8.65 7.87 -9.69
N ASP A 266 8.25 6.61 -9.89
CA ASP A 266 8.92 5.73 -10.87
C ASP A 266 8.73 6.21 -12.31
N GLY A 267 7.54 6.73 -12.64
CA GLY A 267 7.29 7.37 -13.93
C GLY A 267 8.26 8.52 -14.20
N CYS A 268 8.50 9.37 -13.20
CA CYS A 268 9.47 10.47 -13.30
C CYS A 268 10.93 9.97 -13.38
N ILE A 269 11.32 8.98 -12.57
CA ILE A 269 12.67 8.39 -12.63
C ILE A 269 12.93 7.80 -14.02
N ALA A 270 12.01 6.99 -14.53
CA ALA A 270 12.12 6.37 -15.84
C ALA A 270 12.13 7.43 -16.95
N ALA A 271 11.35 8.51 -16.84
CA ALA A 271 11.38 9.62 -17.79
C ALA A 271 12.75 10.30 -17.84
N MET A 272 13.30 10.68 -16.68
CA MET A 272 14.59 11.37 -16.58
C MET A 272 15.74 10.47 -17.06
N TYR A 273 15.75 9.20 -16.64
CA TYR A 273 16.71 8.21 -17.14
C TYR A 273 16.66 8.10 -18.66
N SER A 274 15.45 7.96 -19.22
CA SER A 274 15.24 7.72 -20.65
C SER A 274 15.62 8.93 -21.50
N GLN A 275 15.39 10.15 -21.01
CA GLN A 275 15.84 11.37 -21.69
C GLN A 275 17.37 11.44 -21.78
N ARG A 276 18.07 11.08 -20.69
CA ARG A 276 19.54 11.11 -20.63
C ARG A 276 20.20 9.97 -21.40
N ARG A 277 19.62 8.77 -21.36
CA ARG A 277 20.24 7.57 -21.91
C ARG A 277 20.20 7.63 -23.44
N GLN A 278 21.37 7.53 -24.06
CA GLN A 278 21.54 7.54 -25.51
C GLN A 278 21.91 6.16 -26.07
N VAL A 279 21.48 5.91 -27.31
CA VAL A 279 21.83 4.74 -28.12
C VAL A 279 22.16 5.17 -29.55
N GLY A 280 23.03 4.41 -30.21
CA GLY A 280 23.35 4.63 -31.62
C GLY A 280 22.20 4.26 -32.54
N VAL A 281 21.98 5.04 -33.60
CA VAL A 281 21.01 4.78 -34.66
C VAL A 281 21.67 4.90 -36.04
N GLY A 282 21.44 3.91 -36.90
CA GLY A 282 21.99 3.86 -38.26
C GLY A 282 23.51 3.64 -38.34
N ASN A 283 24.08 3.80 -39.54
CA ASN A 283 25.48 3.45 -39.84
C ASN A 283 26.47 4.63 -39.70
N HIS A 284 26.05 5.77 -39.14
CA HIS A 284 26.84 7.02 -39.17
C HIS A 284 27.15 7.60 -37.78
N GLY A 285 27.15 6.78 -36.73
CA GLY A 285 27.49 7.24 -35.37
C GLY A 285 26.49 8.24 -34.77
N GLN A 286 25.29 8.39 -35.35
CA GLN A 286 24.23 9.21 -34.78
C GLN A 286 23.76 8.57 -33.47
N VAL A 287 23.55 9.40 -32.44
CA VAL A 287 22.98 8.96 -31.17
C VAL A 287 21.68 9.66 -30.91
N VAL A 288 20.70 8.93 -30.39
CA VAL A 288 19.41 9.47 -29.96
C VAL A 288 19.14 9.08 -28.53
N SER A 289 18.36 9.91 -27.83
CA SER A 289 17.79 9.53 -26.54
C SER A 289 16.88 8.32 -26.71
N ILE A 290 16.91 7.38 -25.77
CA ILE A 290 15.98 6.24 -25.79
C ILE A 290 14.53 6.69 -25.59
N MET A 291 14.29 7.90 -25.08
CA MET A 291 12.97 8.53 -25.05
C MET A 291 12.36 8.71 -26.45
N SER A 292 13.14 8.61 -27.54
CA SER A 292 12.62 8.70 -28.91
C SER A 292 11.81 7.47 -29.36
N PHE A 293 11.92 6.33 -28.66
CA PHE A 293 11.22 5.10 -29.03
C PHE A 293 9.86 4.98 -28.34
N SER A 294 8.81 4.69 -29.10
CA SER A 294 7.44 4.53 -28.56
C SER A 294 7.33 3.43 -27.50
N THR A 295 8.11 2.36 -27.65
CA THR A 295 8.21 1.25 -26.67
C THR A 295 8.87 1.66 -25.35
N GLN A 296 9.60 2.79 -25.35
CA GLN A 296 10.13 3.42 -24.14
C GLN A 296 9.13 4.40 -23.54
N GLN A 297 8.47 5.19 -24.39
CA GLN A 297 7.54 6.24 -23.98
C GLN A 297 6.27 5.71 -23.32
N ARG A 298 5.69 4.63 -23.87
CA ARG A 298 4.36 4.15 -23.49
C ARG A 298 4.22 3.80 -21.99
N PRO A 299 5.10 3.00 -21.37
CA PRO A 299 4.95 2.67 -19.95
C PRO A 299 5.12 3.91 -19.04
N ILE A 300 6.00 4.83 -19.43
CA ILE A 300 6.26 6.08 -18.71
C ILE A 300 5.03 6.99 -18.74
N LEU A 301 4.48 7.25 -19.92
CA LEU A 301 3.28 8.05 -20.09
C LEU A 301 2.08 7.42 -19.37
N LYS A 302 1.93 6.09 -19.45
CA LYS A 302 0.87 5.36 -18.77
C LYS A 302 0.98 5.50 -17.24
N ALA A 303 2.17 5.36 -16.67
CA ALA A 303 2.38 5.51 -15.23
C ALA A 303 2.06 6.93 -14.73
N LEU A 304 2.50 7.96 -15.46
CA LEU A 304 2.21 9.36 -15.11
C LEU A 304 0.71 9.69 -15.23
N ALA A 305 0.06 9.25 -16.31
CA ALA A 305 -1.37 9.44 -16.52
C ALA A 305 -2.21 8.72 -15.45
N PHE A 306 -1.91 7.45 -15.18
CA PHE A 306 -2.58 6.68 -14.14
C PHE A 306 -2.31 7.27 -12.75
N GLY A 307 -1.10 7.76 -12.49
CA GLY A 307 -0.77 8.44 -11.24
C GLY A 307 -1.61 9.70 -10.98
N GLU A 308 -1.94 10.49 -12.01
CA GLU A 308 -2.86 11.64 -11.88
C GLU A 308 -4.31 11.19 -11.68
N VAL A 309 -4.80 10.24 -12.49
CA VAL A 309 -6.19 9.74 -12.38
C VAL A 309 -6.44 9.06 -11.04
N LEU A 310 -5.53 8.20 -10.59
CA LEU A 310 -5.65 7.49 -9.32
C LEU A 310 -5.51 8.43 -8.12
N HIS A 311 -4.81 9.55 -8.26
CA HIS A 311 -4.76 10.57 -7.21
C HIS A 311 -6.13 11.22 -7.03
N ALA A 312 -6.76 11.69 -8.11
CA ALA A 312 -8.11 12.24 -8.07
C ALA A 312 -9.14 11.21 -7.58
N TYR A 313 -8.99 9.95 -8.00
CA TYR A 313 -9.82 8.84 -7.51
C TYR A 313 -9.64 8.62 -6.01
N GLY A 314 -8.41 8.70 -5.50
CA GLY A 314 -8.12 8.61 -4.08
C GLY A 314 -8.80 9.72 -3.29
N GLU A 315 -8.69 10.97 -3.73
CA GLU A 315 -9.34 12.13 -3.08
C GLU A 315 -10.85 11.96 -3.03
N TRP A 316 -11.46 11.58 -4.16
CA TRP A 316 -12.89 11.30 -4.23
C TRP A 316 -13.29 10.14 -3.32
N THR A 317 -12.53 9.04 -3.32
CA THR A 317 -12.80 7.86 -2.49
C THR A 317 -12.75 8.22 -1.02
N VAL A 318 -11.77 9.02 -0.60
CA VAL A 318 -11.68 9.54 0.77
C VAL A 318 -12.91 10.37 1.13
N GLN A 319 -13.34 11.29 0.25
CA GLN A 319 -14.55 12.09 0.51
C GLN A 319 -15.79 11.21 0.68
N GLN A 320 -15.99 10.20 -0.17
CA GLN A 320 -17.12 9.28 -0.06
C GLN A 320 -17.01 8.36 1.16
N PHE A 321 -15.81 7.89 1.49
CA PHE A 321 -15.54 7.08 2.68
C PHE A 321 -15.82 7.84 3.97
N MET A 322 -15.58 9.16 3.96
CA MET A 322 -15.81 10.06 5.09
C MET A 322 -17.23 10.61 5.17
N ASN A 323 -18.10 10.33 4.18
CA ASN A 323 -19.49 10.75 4.22
C ASN A 323 -20.20 10.11 5.43
N PRO A 324 -20.74 10.89 6.39
CA PRO A 324 -21.41 10.36 7.57
C PRO A 324 -22.62 9.47 7.22
N ASP A 325 -23.29 9.73 6.11
CA ASP A 325 -24.48 9.00 5.65
C ASP A 325 -24.13 7.68 4.94
N ALA A 326 -22.84 7.45 4.62
CA ALA A 326 -22.42 6.23 3.95
C ALA A 326 -22.40 5.03 4.92
N ALA A 327 -23.17 3.99 4.59
CA ALA A 327 -23.16 2.72 5.30
C ALA A 327 -21.76 2.06 5.29
N ALA A 328 -21.44 1.31 6.35
CA ALA A 328 -20.13 0.70 6.54
C ALA A 328 -19.73 -0.25 5.38
N ASP A 329 -20.69 -0.98 4.81
CA ASP A 329 -20.45 -1.85 3.65
C ASP A 329 -20.08 -1.07 2.38
N VAL A 330 -20.72 0.08 2.16
CA VAL A 330 -20.39 0.97 1.04
C VAL A 330 -18.98 1.51 1.20
N ARG A 331 -18.60 1.97 2.41
CA ARG A 331 -17.23 2.43 2.69
C ARG A 331 -16.19 1.35 2.42
N ARG A 332 -16.44 0.11 2.85
CA ARG A 332 -15.56 -1.04 2.58
C ARG A 332 -15.48 -1.37 1.09
N GLY A 333 -16.61 -1.30 0.38
CA GLY A 333 -16.66 -1.55 -1.06
C GLY A 333 -15.88 -0.52 -1.87
N LEU A 334 -15.97 0.76 -1.49
CA LEU A 334 -15.18 1.85 -2.08
C LEU A 334 -13.67 1.65 -1.88
N ALA A 335 -13.24 1.36 -0.64
CA ALA A 335 -11.84 1.07 -0.36
C ALA A 335 -11.32 -0.15 -1.13
N THR A 336 -12.16 -1.18 -1.29
CA THR A 336 -11.84 -2.39 -2.04
C THR A 336 -11.69 -2.12 -3.54
N ALA A 337 -12.61 -1.37 -4.15
CA ALA A 337 -12.53 -1.00 -5.56
C ALA A 337 -11.31 -0.11 -5.86
N PHE A 338 -11.01 0.83 -4.96
CA PHE A 338 -9.79 1.65 -5.04
C PHE A 338 -8.53 0.77 -5.00
N LYS A 339 -8.41 -0.08 -3.98
CA LYS A 339 -7.27 -0.98 -3.82
C LYS A 339 -7.09 -1.91 -5.02
N ALA A 340 -8.16 -2.53 -5.52
CA ALA A 340 -8.09 -3.45 -6.64
C ALA A 340 -7.49 -2.78 -7.89
N LEU A 341 -7.93 -1.56 -8.22
CA LEU A 341 -7.40 -0.82 -9.35
C LEU A 341 -5.94 -0.39 -9.14
N VAL A 342 -5.58 0.10 -7.95
CA VAL A 342 -4.19 0.50 -7.67
C VAL A 342 -3.25 -0.71 -7.75
N VAL A 343 -3.62 -1.85 -7.15
CA VAL A 343 -2.82 -3.09 -7.19
C VAL A 343 -2.71 -3.64 -8.62
N ARG A 344 -3.74 -3.49 -9.46
CA ARG A 344 -3.61 -3.80 -10.90
C ARG A 344 -2.62 -2.86 -11.58
N SER A 345 -2.73 -1.56 -11.31
CA SER A 345 -1.91 -0.51 -11.92
C SER A 345 -0.44 -0.58 -11.50
N SER A 346 -0.14 -1.06 -10.29
CA SER A 346 1.24 -1.19 -9.81
C SER A 346 2.08 -2.21 -10.57
N ARG A 347 1.48 -3.04 -11.44
CA ARG A 347 2.23 -3.87 -12.39
C ARG A 347 3.11 -3.04 -13.33
N LEU A 348 2.75 -1.77 -13.57
CA LEU A 348 3.55 -0.82 -14.34
C LEU A 348 4.92 -0.56 -13.71
N LEU A 349 5.07 -0.67 -12.38
CA LEU A 349 6.35 -0.44 -11.71
C LEU A 349 7.43 -1.44 -12.20
N VAL A 350 7.03 -2.68 -12.46
CA VAL A 350 7.94 -3.71 -13.03
C VAL A 350 8.31 -3.35 -14.47
N GLU A 351 7.34 -2.94 -15.29
CA GLU A 351 7.58 -2.53 -16.67
C GLU A 351 8.51 -1.30 -16.76
N LEU A 352 8.38 -0.35 -15.82
CA LEU A 352 9.28 0.79 -15.69
C LEU A 352 10.71 0.38 -15.29
N ALA A 353 10.87 -0.64 -14.44
CA ALA A 353 12.18 -1.19 -14.11
C ALA A 353 12.87 -1.73 -15.38
N GLU A 354 12.13 -2.47 -16.21
CA GLU A 354 12.64 -2.98 -17.49
C GLU A 354 13.05 -1.86 -18.44
N ARG A 355 12.29 -0.75 -18.47
CA ARG A 355 12.61 0.44 -19.28
C ARG A 355 13.96 1.07 -18.86
N CYS A 356 14.41 0.84 -17.63
CA CYS A 356 15.70 1.30 -17.12
C CYS A 356 16.83 0.25 -17.28
N GLY A 357 16.56 -0.87 -17.95
CA GLY A 357 17.50 -1.96 -18.16
C GLY A 357 18.03 -2.53 -16.85
N TRP A 358 19.29 -2.99 -16.84
CA TRP A 358 19.91 -3.54 -15.64
C TRP A 358 19.90 -2.56 -14.45
N GLN A 359 19.99 -1.25 -14.71
CA GLN A 359 20.00 -0.24 -13.65
C GLN A 359 18.66 -0.17 -12.90
N GLY A 360 17.55 -0.45 -13.59
CA GLY A 360 16.23 -0.53 -12.97
C GLY A 360 16.05 -1.70 -12.01
N LEU A 361 16.92 -2.72 -12.08
CA LEU A 361 16.87 -3.88 -11.18
C LEU A 361 17.50 -3.60 -9.81
N TYR A 362 18.41 -2.61 -9.73
CA TYR A 362 19.11 -2.31 -8.49
C TYR A 362 18.32 -1.33 -7.62
N ALA A 363 18.06 -1.74 -6.39
CA ALA A 363 17.18 -1.05 -5.46
C ALA A 363 17.63 0.38 -5.07
N HIS A 364 18.92 0.71 -5.21
CA HIS A 364 19.41 2.09 -5.03
C HIS A 364 18.80 3.09 -6.04
N ASN A 365 18.24 2.59 -7.14
CA ASN A 365 17.51 3.39 -8.12
C ASN A 365 16.00 3.49 -7.83
N GLN A 366 15.56 3.06 -6.65
CA GLN A 366 14.18 3.11 -6.13
C GLN A 366 13.15 2.26 -6.87
N ILE A 367 13.23 2.10 -8.19
CA ILE A 367 12.15 1.51 -9.00
C ILE A 367 11.82 0.06 -8.57
N SER A 368 12.77 -0.87 -8.67
CA SER A 368 12.52 -2.27 -8.31
C SER A 368 12.18 -2.45 -6.82
N GLU A 369 12.69 -1.55 -5.97
CA GLU A 369 12.40 -1.53 -4.54
C GLU A 369 10.95 -1.15 -4.27
N LEU A 370 10.47 -0.07 -4.89
CA LEU A 370 9.08 0.38 -4.76
C LEU A 370 8.11 -0.67 -5.28
N ALA A 371 8.42 -1.32 -6.40
CA ALA A 371 7.62 -2.44 -6.91
C ALA A 371 7.53 -3.60 -5.90
N SER A 372 8.68 -4.02 -5.36
CA SER A 372 8.77 -5.16 -4.43
C SER A 372 8.13 -4.85 -3.07
N THR A 373 8.33 -3.64 -2.57
CA THR A 373 7.76 -3.21 -1.29
C THR A 373 6.25 -3.08 -1.40
N PHE A 374 5.74 -2.41 -2.45
CA PHE A 374 4.30 -2.21 -2.67
C PHE A 374 3.54 -3.51 -2.93
N GLN A 375 4.18 -4.55 -3.48
CA GLN A 375 3.55 -5.86 -3.67
C GLN A 375 2.93 -6.41 -2.37
N GLY A 376 3.50 -6.08 -1.20
CA GLY A 376 2.92 -6.45 0.10
C GLY A 376 1.50 -5.90 0.31
N ASN A 377 1.14 -4.76 -0.28
CA ASN A 377 -0.20 -4.19 -0.21
C ASN A 377 -1.25 -5.08 -0.88
N SER A 378 -0.86 -5.96 -1.81
CA SER A 378 -1.82 -6.89 -2.44
C SER A 378 -2.43 -7.88 -1.45
N VAL A 379 -1.74 -8.17 -0.34
CA VAL A 379 -2.14 -9.12 0.71
C VAL A 379 -2.45 -8.46 2.06
N ALA A 380 -1.77 -7.38 2.43
CA ALA A 380 -2.01 -6.65 3.67
C ALA A 380 -3.36 -5.93 3.67
N GLU A 381 -4.01 -5.74 4.82
CA GLU A 381 -5.32 -5.08 4.94
C GLU A 381 -6.43 -5.70 4.06
N GLY A 382 -6.39 -7.04 3.96
CA GLY A 382 -7.28 -7.86 3.15
C GLY A 382 -6.68 -8.21 1.80
N ASP A 383 -6.50 -9.50 1.53
CA ASP A 383 -6.07 -9.98 0.22
C ASP A 383 -7.00 -9.46 -0.88
N THR A 384 -6.42 -8.87 -1.92
CA THR A 384 -7.15 -8.14 -2.96
C THR A 384 -8.16 -9.03 -3.68
N LEU A 385 -7.84 -10.30 -3.92
CA LEU A 385 -8.78 -11.24 -4.54
C LEU A 385 -9.93 -11.55 -3.58
N VAL A 386 -9.63 -11.84 -2.32
CA VAL A 386 -10.63 -12.26 -1.33
C VAL A 386 -11.60 -11.13 -1.00
N ILE A 387 -11.11 -9.89 -0.81
CA ILE A 387 -12.00 -8.74 -0.61
C ILE A 387 -12.82 -8.43 -1.88
N SER A 388 -12.27 -8.71 -3.07
CA SER A 388 -13.02 -8.56 -4.32
C SER A 388 -14.11 -9.63 -4.45
N ILE A 389 -13.83 -10.87 -4.05
CA ILE A 389 -14.83 -11.95 -3.95
C ILE A 389 -15.96 -11.53 -3.03
N ARG A 390 -15.64 -11.00 -1.84
CA ARG A 390 -16.65 -10.51 -0.90
C ARG A 390 -17.52 -9.43 -1.55
N LEU A 391 -16.89 -8.38 -2.07
CA LEU A 391 -17.61 -7.24 -2.66
C LEU A 391 -18.48 -7.66 -3.84
N ALA A 392 -17.93 -8.38 -4.82
CA ALA A 392 -18.67 -8.80 -6.01
C ALA A 392 -19.86 -9.71 -5.63
N SER A 393 -19.67 -10.64 -4.70
CA SER A 393 -20.75 -11.52 -4.24
C SER A 393 -21.85 -10.76 -3.51
N GLU A 394 -21.51 -9.78 -2.68
CA GLU A 394 -22.48 -8.93 -1.96
C GLU A 394 -23.29 -8.04 -2.92
N LEU A 395 -22.65 -7.52 -3.98
CA LEU A 395 -23.30 -6.74 -5.02
C LEU A 395 -24.18 -7.59 -5.94
N LEU A 396 -23.73 -8.79 -6.34
CA LEU A 396 -24.54 -9.74 -7.12
C LEU A 396 -25.78 -10.20 -6.35
N ALA A 397 -25.66 -10.37 -5.03
CA ALA A 397 -26.77 -10.65 -4.14
C ALA A 397 -27.63 -9.41 -3.80
N GLN A 398 -27.33 -8.24 -4.40
CA GLN A 398 -28.07 -6.99 -4.23
C GLN A 398 -28.23 -6.54 -2.77
N LYS A 399 -27.23 -6.84 -1.92
CA LYS A 399 -27.28 -6.44 -0.49
C LYS A 399 -27.19 -4.92 -0.30
N TYR A 400 -26.44 -4.27 -1.18
CA TYR A 400 -26.28 -2.82 -1.25
C TYR A 400 -25.79 -2.45 -2.65
N CYS A 401 -25.73 -1.14 -2.93
CA CYS A 401 -25.17 -0.64 -4.18
C CYS A 401 -24.02 0.33 -3.89
N LEU A 402 -23.04 0.33 -4.79
CA LEU A 402 -22.03 1.39 -4.86
C LEU A 402 -22.53 2.58 -5.70
N PRO A 403 -21.84 3.75 -5.64
CA PRO A 403 -22.18 4.90 -6.47
C PRO A 403 -22.34 4.54 -7.94
N GLN A 404 -23.51 4.87 -8.50
CA GLN A 404 -23.89 4.55 -9.86
C GLN A 404 -23.18 5.46 -10.87
N PRO A 405 -22.98 5.02 -12.13
CA PRO A 405 -22.37 5.84 -13.17
C PRO A 405 -23.17 7.11 -13.45
N GLY A 406 -22.46 8.23 -13.65
CA GLY A 406 -23.04 9.50 -14.07
C GLY A 406 -23.51 9.47 -15.53
N ASP A 407 -22.72 8.87 -16.42
CA ASP A 407 -23.13 8.53 -17.78
C ASP A 407 -23.07 7.02 -18.04
N ARG A 408 -24.25 6.41 -18.08
CA ARG A 408 -24.48 4.99 -18.35
C ARG A 408 -24.06 4.53 -19.74
N ARG A 409 -23.75 5.46 -20.64
CA ARG A 409 -23.30 5.21 -22.03
C ARG A 409 -21.80 5.41 -22.19
N SER A 410 -21.08 5.83 -21.15
CA SER A 410 -19.61 5.87 -21.21
C SER A 410 -19.07 4.45 -21.39
N PRO A 411 -17.97 4.26 -22.15
CA PRO A 411 -17.41 2.93 -22.42
C PRO A 411 -17.11 2.12 -21.15
N LEU A 412 -16.58 2.77 -20.10
CA LEU A 412 -16.24 2.11 -18.84
C LEU A 412 -17.48 1.77 -18.02
N ALA A 413 -18.53 2.61 -18.03
CA ALA A 413 -19.79 2.28 -17.36
C ALA A 413 -20.54 1.14 -18.07
N MET A 414 -20.45 1.07 -19.41
CA MET A 414 -20.98 -0.05 -20.17
C MET A 414 -20.24 -1.35 -19.84
N TYR A 415 -18.90 -1.29 -19.71
CA TYR A 415 -18.09 -2.44 -19.32
C TYR A 415 -18.44 -2.94 -17.90
N GLU A 416 -18.44 -2.04 -16.90
CA GLU A 416 -18.83 -2.39 -15.53
C GLU A 416 -20.19 -3.06 -15.48
N ARG A 417 -21.21 -2.47 -16.12
CA ARG A 417 -22.54 -3.09 -16.16
C ARG A 417 -22.53 -4.44 -16.85
N GLY A 418 -21.87 -4.54 -18.01
CA GLY A 418 -21.81 -5.75 -18.80
C GLY A 418 -21.22 -6.95 -18.07
N VAL A 419 -20.10 -6.77 -17.36
CA VAL A 419 -19.48 -7.87 -16.60
C VAL A 419 -20.35 -8.34 -15.43
N PHE A 420 -21.13 -7.44 -14.82
CA PHE A 420 -22.09 -7.81 -13.79
C PHE A 420 -23.32 -8.51 -14.38
N ASP A 421 -23.84 -8.05 -15.51
CA ASP A 421 -24.98 -8.66 -16.21
C ASP A 421 -24.63 -10.09 -16.66
N GLU A 422 -23.45 -10.29 -17.25
CA GLU A 422 -22.93 -11.62 -17.62
C GLU A 422 -22.82 -12.54 -16.41
N MET A 423 -22.28 -12.02 -15.30
CA MET A 423 -22.11 -12.83 -14.10
C MET A 423 -23.44 -13.16 -13.43
N ALA A 424 -24.37 -12.22 -13.39
CA ALA A 424 -25.72 -12.45 -12.89
C ALA A 424 -26.45 -13.52 -13.74
N ALA A 425 -26.31 -13.47 -15.07
CA ALA A 425 -26.87 -14.48 -15.97
C ALA A 425 -26.25 -15.87 -15.73
N ARG A 426 -24.91 -15.94 -15.53
CA ARG A 426 -24.23 -17.20 -15.17
C ARG A 426 -24.72 -17.73 -13.83
N MET A 427 -24.85 -16.88 -12.82
CA MET A 427 -25.37 -17.23 -11.49
C MET A 427 -26.79 -17.79 -11.57
N ALA A 428 -27.67 -17.15 -12.35
CA ALA A 428 -29.06 -17.58 -12.50
C ALA A 428 -29.18 -18.95 -13.19
N ALA A 429 -28.16 -19.37 -13.95
CA ALA A 429 -28.09 -20.68 -14.57
C ALA A 429 -27.52 -21.77 -13.65
N LEU A 430 -27.02 -21.42 -12.46
CA LEU A 430 -26.47 -22.40 -11.52
C LEU A 430 -27.60 -23.11 -10.74
N PRO A 431 -27.47 -24.42 -10.49
CA PRO A 431 -28.49 -25.20 -9.78
C PRO A 431 -28.49 -24.98 -8.26
N SER A 432 -27.48 -24.27 -7.73
CA SER A 432 -27.08 -24.27 -6.33
C SER A 432 -26.71 -22.86 -5.86
N ASP A 433 -26.58 -22.68 -4.53
CA ASP A 433 -26.37 -21.37 -3.91
C ASP A 433 -24.93 -20.84 -4.05
N HIS A 434 -24.67 -19.67 -3.46
CA HIS A 434 -23.39 -18.97 -3.45
C HIS A 434 -22.25 -19.68 -2.69
N ARG A 435 -22.49 -20.84 -2.07
CA ARG A 435 -21.48 -21.67 -1.39
C ARG A 435 -21.19 -22.98 -2.12
N SER A 436 -21.82 -23.19 -3.26
CA SER A 436 -21.67 -24.40 -4.05
C SER A 436 -20.31 -24.50 -4.76
N SER A 437 -19.93 -25.73 -5.13
CA SER A 437 -18.78 -25.99 -6.00
C SER A 437 -18.91 -25.31 -7.35
N GLU A 438 -20.13 -25.19 -7.87
CA GLU A 438 -20.39 -24.58 -9.16
C GLU A 438 -20.19 -23.06 -9.10
N PHE A 439 -20.67 -22.39 -8.04
CA PHE A 439 -20.41 -20.97 -7.80
C PHE A 439 -18.91 -20.70 -7.62
N ASN A 440 -18.24 -21.54 -6.85
CA ASN A 440 -16.79 -21.48 -6.65
C ASN A 440 -16.03 -21.54 -7.99
N ALA A 441 -16.43 -22.43 -8.91
CA ALA A 441 -15.77 -22.58 -10.20
C ALA A 441 -16.14 -21.49 -11.23
N ALA A 442 -17.40 -21.04 -11.24
CA ALA A 442 -17.92 -20.17 -12.30
C ALA A 442 -17.87 -18.67 -11.98
N VAL A 443 -17.95 -18.29 -10.71
CA VAL A 443 -18.13 -16.89 -10.28
C VAL A 443 -16.88 -16.32 -9.62
N LEU A 444 -16.31 -17.01 -8.63
CA LEU A 444 -15.17 -16.49 -7.86
C LEU A 444 -13.96 -16.06 -8.70
N PRO A 445 -13.56 -16.78 -9.78
CA PRO A 445 -12.44 -16.36 -10.62
C PRO A 445 -12.63 -15.00 -11.30
N CYS A 446 -13.89 -14.59 -11.51
CA CYS A 446 -14.23 -13.35 -12.20
C CYS A 446 -14.39 -12.15 -11.26
N CYS A 447 -14.59 -12.40 -9.95
CA CYS A 447 -14.90 -11.34 -8.97
C CYS A 447 -13.85 -10.21 -8.94
N ARG A 448 -12.56 -10.54 -9.07
CA ARG A 448 -11.51 -9.52 -9.12
C ARG A 448 -11.64 -8.60 -10.33
N ALA A 449 -11.88 -9.16 -11.52
CA ALA A 449 -12.06 -8.36 -12.73
C ALA A 449 -13.31 -7.47 -12.65
N MET A 450 -14.39 -7.96 -12.05
CA MET A 450 -15.61 -7.18 -11.81
C MET A 450 -15.35 -5.97 -10.91
N VAL A 451 -14.59 -6.16 -9.82
CA VAL A 451 -14.22 -5.07 -8.91
C VAL A 451 -13.22 -4.10 -9.54
N GLU A 452 -12.30 -4.59 -10.36
CA GLU A 452 -11.42 -3.74 -11.15
C GLU A 452 -12.21 -2.88 -12.16
N ALA A 453 -13.27 -3.41 -12.79
CA ALA A 453 -14.15 -2.66 -13.70
C ALA A 453 -14.89 -1.51 -12.98
N ILE A 454 -15.39 -1.75 -11.77
CA ILE A 454 -15.94 -0.68 -10.90
C ILE A 454 -14.88 0.39 -10.67
N GLY A 455 -13.67 -0.03 -10.27
CA GLY A 455 -12.55 0.88 -10.03
C GLY A 455 -12.19 1.72 -11.24
N GLN A 456 -12.10 1.12 -12.43
CA GLN A 456 -11.79 1.82 -13.69
C GLN A 456 -12.79 2.95 -13.97
N ARG A 457 -14.09 2.64 -13.91
CA ARG A 457 -15.13 3.65 -14.15
C ARG A 457 -15.11 4.75 -13.09
N MET A 458 -15.10 4.38 -11.80
CA MET A 458 -15.07 5.37 -10.72
C MET A 458 -13.84 6.27 -10.78
N ALA A 459 -12.67 5.72 -11.15
CA ALA A 459 -11.45 6.50 -11.29
C ALA A 459 -11.55 7.53 -12.42
N TYR A 460 -12.08 7.12 -13.59
CA TYR A 460 -12.32 8.03 -14.70
C TYR A 460 -13.29 9.15 -14.33
N GLU A 461 -14.44 8.81 -13.71
CA GLU A 461 -15.45 9.79 -13.31
C GLU A 461 -14.93 10.74 -12.22
N ALA A 462 -14.19 10.23 -11.23
CA ALA A 462 -13.57 11.06 -10.19
C ALA A 462 -12.56 12.05 -10.81
N ALA A 463 -11.71 11.57 -11.71
CA ALA A 463 -10.74 12.41 -12.41
C ALA A 463 -11.42 13.47 -13.29
N LEU A 464 -12.46 13.09 -14.05
CA LEU A 464 -13.26 14.00 -14.86
C LEU A 464 -13.92 15.10 -14.01
N HIS A 465 -14.57 14.72 -12.90
CA HIS A 465 -15.26 15.67 -12.03
C HIS A 465 -14.32 16.54 -11.19
N SER A 466 -13.08 16.10 -10.95
CA SER A 466 -12.10 16.90 -10.21
C SER A 466 -11.75 18.21 -10.92
N GLY A 467 -11.87 18.26 -12.25
CA GLY A 467 -11.43 19.38 -13.08
C GLY A 467 -9.91 19.59 -13.12
N ASN A 468 -9.13 18.80 -12.37
CA ASN A 468 -7.68 18.95 -12.22
C ASN A 468 -6.88 18.07 -13.21
N VAL A 469 -7.52 17.07 -13.79
CA VAL A 469 -6.92 16.13 -14.74
C VAL A 469 -7.22 16.60 -16.17
N ILE A 470 -6.18 16.74 -16.99
CA ILE A 470 -6.32 17.26 -18.36
C ILE A 470 -6.97 16.22 -19.29
N PRO A 471 -7.66 16.66 -20.36
CA PRO A 471 -8.37 15.76 -21.27
C PRO A 471 -7.49 14.66 -21.89
N GLU A 472 -6.23 14.95 -22.22
CA GLU A 472 -5.30 13.99 -22.82
C GLU A 472 -4.93 12.85 -21.85
N VAL A 473 -4.85 13.15 -20.55
CA VAL A 473 -4.63 12.15 -19.51
C VAL A 473 -5.86 11.26 -19.33
N LEU A 474 -7.06 11.87 -19.32
CA LEU A 474 -8.32 11.13 -19.24
C LEU A 474 -8.51 10.21 -20.45
N ASP A 475 -8.22 10.70 -21.66
CA ASP A 475 -8.32 9.93 -22.90
C ASP A 475 -7.35 8.74 -22.88
N LEU A 476 -6.08 8.95 -22.50
CA LEU A 476 -5.12 7.85 -22.39
C LEU A 476 -5.56 6.81 -21.36
N PHE A 477 -6.01 7.23 -20.17
CA PHE A 477 -6.48 6.32 -19.13
C PHE A 477 -7.64 5.44 -19.63
N GLU A 478 -8.65 6.05 -20.26
CA GLU A 478 -9.79 5.33 -20.82
C GLU A 478 -9.36 4.33 -21.91
N LYS A 479 -8.51 4.74 -22.86
CA LYS A 479 -8.06 3.85 -23.95
C LYS A 479 -7.21 2.70 -23.43
N CYS A 480 -6.38 2.92 -22.42
CA CYS A 480 -5.64 1.85 -21.77
C CYS A 480 -6.56 0.85 -21.06
N CYS A 481 -7.60 1.32 -20.35
CA CYS A 481 -8.57 0.41 -19.72
C CYS A 481 -9.30 -0.43 -20.78
N ILE A 482 -9.81 0.20 -21.85
CA ILE A 482 -10.46 -0.51 -22.97
C ILE A 482 -9.51 -1.52 -23.62
N ARG A 483 -8.22 -1.19 -23.74
CA ARG A 483 -7.21 -2.07 -24.35
C ARG A 483 -6.94 -3.32 -23.53
N GLU A 484 -6.89 -3.19 -22.20
CA GLU A 484 -6.65 -4.30 -21.29
C GLU A 484 -7.84 -5.28 -21.27
N ASP A 485 -9.07 -4.76 -21.39
CA ASP A 485 -10.30 -5.54 -21.37
C ASP A 485 -10.93 -5.68 -22.79
N ALA A 486 -10.09 -5.67 -23.82
CA ALA A 486 -10.51 -5.55 -25.22
C ALA A 486 -11.44 -6.66 -25.71
N SER A 487 -11.34 -7.88 -25.15
CA SER A 487 -12.19 -9.00 -25.55
C SER A 487 -13.67 -8.69 -25.34
N TRP A 488 -14.02 -8.15 -24.17
CA TRP A 488 -15.39 -7.80 -23.83
C TRP A 488 -15.94 -6.73 -24.79
N HIS A 489 -15.15 -5.68 -25.02
CA HIS A 489 -15.52 -4.58 -25.90
C HIS A 489 -15.72 -5.01 -27.37
N ILE A 490 -14.92 -5.97 -27.85
CA ILE A 490 -15.04 -6.52 -29.20
C ILE A 490 -16.29 -7.39 -29.32
N GLU A 491 -16.52 -8.28 -28.35
CA GLU A 491 -17.66 -9.20 -28.33
C GLU A 491 -19.00 -8.45 -28.32
N HIS A 492 -19.08 -7.35 -27.58
CA HIS A 492 -20.28 -6.51 -27.48
C HIS A 492 -20.42 -5.50 -28.63
N GLY A 493 -19.57 -5.57 -29.65
CA GLY A 493 -19.65 -4.70 -30.83
C GLY A 493 -19.30 -3.23 -30.56
N ASN A 494 -18.75 -2.89 -29.40
CA ASN A 494 -18.42 -1.51 -29.03
C ASN A 494 -17.24 -0.99 -29.87
N TYR A 495 -16.25 -1.85 -30.11
CA TYR A 495 -15.06 -1.50 -30.89
C TYR A 495 -14.52 -2.69 -31.70
N SER A 496 -13.86 -2.41 -32.82
CA SER A 496 -13.01 -3.40 -33.49
C SER A 496 -11.60 -3.38 -32.90
N ARG A 497 -10.86 -4.50 -33.03
CA ARG A 497 -9.46 -4.59 -32.60
C ARG A 497 -8.59 -3.46 -33.17
N THR A 498 -8.75 -3.15 -34.45
CA THR A 498 -8.05 -2.04 -35.13
C THR A 498 -8.43 -0.70 -34.52
N ARG A 499 -9.72 -0.45 -34.25
CA ARG A 499 -10.17 0.81 -33.62
C ARG A 499 -9.57 1.01 -32.23
N ILE A 500 -9.50 -0.05 -31.41
CA ILE A 500 -8.88 0.01 -30.08
C ILE A 500 -7.40 0.40 -30.20
N TRP A 501 -6.64 -0.28 -31.07
CA TRP A 501 -5.22 0.01 -31.26
C TRP A 501 -4.96 1.42 -31.78
N THR A 502 -5.68 1.86 -32.81
CA THR A 502 -5.49 3.20 -33.38
C THR A 502 -5.90 4.30 -32.40
N ALA A 503 -6.94 4.08 -31.58
CA ALA A 503 -7.33 5.03 -30.54
C ALA A 503 -6.27 5.15 -29.43
N GLU A 504 -5.76 4.02 -28.95
CA GLU A 504 -4.69 3.99 -27.95
C GLU A 504 -3.40 4.65 -28.48
N GLU A 505 -2.99 4.33 -29.72
CA GLU A 505 -1.83 4.95 -30.35
C GLU A 505 -1.99 6.47 -30.42
N ARG A 506 -3.15 6.97 -30.86
CA ARG A 506 -3.45 8.40 -30.91
C ARG A 506 -3.38 9.05 -29.53
N ALA A 507 -3.92 8.40 -28.49
CA ALA A 507 -3.87 8.91 -27.13
C ALA A 507 -2.42 9.08 -26.65
N PHE A 508 -1.55 8.09 -26.90
CA PHE A 508 -0.12 8.22 -26.60
C PHE A 508 0.55 9.33 -27.42
N THR A 509 0.27 9.43 -28.73
CA THR A 509 0.81 10.49 -29.58
C THR A 509 0.42 11.88 -29.10
N ASN A 510 -0.83 12.06 -28.66
CA ASN A 510 -1.32 13.34 -28.16
C ASN A 510 -0.71 13.72 -26.80
N LEU A 511 -0.47 12.73 -25.93
CA LEU A 511 0.07 13.00 -24.59
C LEU A 511 1.60 13.21 -24.60
N MET A 512 2.32 12.59 -25.53
CA MET A 512 3.79 12.61 -25.55
C MET A 512 4.42 14.03 -25.53
N PRO A 513 3.93 15.02 -26.30
CA PRO A 513 4.44 16.40 -26.23
C PRO A 513 4.31 17.05 -24.85
N LEU A 514 3.36 16.58 -24.02
CA LEU A 514 3.09 17.11 -22.68
C LEU A 514 3.93 16.43 -21.59
N LEU A 515 4.81 15.47 -21.94
CA LEU A 515 5.62 14.74 -20.99
C LEU A 515 6.41 15.65 -20.00
N PRO A 516 7.08 16.74 -20.42
CA PRO A 516 7.78 17.63 -19.49
C PRO A 516 6.84 18.24 -18.44
N ASP A 517 5.64 18.64 -18.86
CA ASP A 517 4.64 19.21 -17.98
C ASP A 517 4.05 18.16 -17.02
N LEU A 518 3.81 16.93 -17.50
CA LEU A 518 3.37 15.81 -16.65
C LEU A 518 4.38 15.52 -15.55
N VAL A 519 5.67 15.40 -15.91
CA VAL A 519 6.75 15.18 -14.93
C VAL A 519 6.76 16.29 -13.89
N LYS A 520 6.65 17.55 -14.31
CA LYS A 520 6.63 18.71 -13.40
C LYS A 520 5.39 18.71 -12.48
N ARG A 521 4.21 18.45 -13.04
CA ARG A 521 2.92 18.39 -12.30
C ARG A 521 2.92 17.34 -11.18
N THR A 522 3.72 16.28 -11.32
CA THR A 522 3.80 15.27 -10.24
C THR A 522 4.33 15.85 -8.93
N ASN A 523 5.25 16.82 -8.97
CA ASN A 523 6.13 17.24 -7.86
C ASN A 523 7.00 16.10 -7.29
N ALA A 524 7.24 15.03 -8.06
CA ALA A 524 7.93 13.84 -7.57
C ALA A 524 9.44 14.03 -7.37
N GLN A 525 10.03 15.06 -7.99
CA GLN A 525 11.48 15.26 -8.02
C GLN A 525 12.11 15.36 -6.61
N ASP A 526 11.42 15.94 -5.65
CA ASP A 526 11.91 16.09 -4.26
C ASP A 526 12.00 14.76 -3.48
N TYR A 527 11.40 13.70 -4.03
CA TYR A 527 11.34 12.37 -3.43
C TYR A 527 12.26 11.36 -4.13
N ILE A 528 12.85 11.75 -5.27
CA ILE A 528 13.76 10.91 -6.03
C ILE A 528 15.15 10.92 -5.36
N THR A 529 15.64 9.73 -5.02
CA THR A 529 17.01 9.47 -4.56
C THR A 529 17.82 8.65 -5.56
N ALA A 530 17.17 8.16 -6.62
CA ALA A 530 17.77 7.32 -7.64
C ALA A 530 18.91 8.03 -8.39
N PRO A 531 20.17 7.58 -8.30
CA PRO A 531 21.30 8.24 -8.96
C PRO A 531 21.19 8.21 -10.49
N ILE A 532 20.47 7.24 -11.08
CA ILE A 532 20.30 7.10 -12.53
C ILE A 532 19.69 8.32 -13.24
N VAL A 533 18.99 9.20 -12.52
CA VAL A 533 18.31 10.36 -13.11
C VAL A 533 19.26 11.51 -13.43
N ASN A 534 20.48 11.51 -12.88
CA ASN A 534 21.46 12.58 -13.06
C ASN A 534 22.87 12.00 -13.31
N GLY A 535 23.59 12.52 -14.31
CA GLY A 535 24.90 11.99 -14.70
C GLY A 535 25.97 12.12 -13.61
N GLU A 536 26.03 13.27 -12.94
CA GLU A 536 26.96 13.53 -11.84
C GLU A 536 26.62 12.69 -10.60
N ALA A 537 25.33 12.57 -10.27
CA ALA A 537 24.88 11.71 -9.17
C ALA A 537 25.23 10.24 -9.40
N LEU A 538 25.05 9.76 -10.64
CA LEU A 538 25.45 8.41 -11.04
C LEU A 538 26.97 8.22 -10.95
N GLU A 539 27.75 9.16 -11.48
CA GLU A 539 29.22 9.10 -11.39
C GLU A 539 29.68 9.08 -9.93
N ASN A 540 29.16 9.98 -9.09
CA ASN A 540 29.44 10.05 -7.65
C ASN A 540 29.00 8.79 -6.89
N PHE A 541 27.94 8.11 -7.33
CA PHE A 541 27.56 6.82 -6.76
C PHE A 541 28.56 5.72 -7.15
N LEU A 542 28.89 5.62 -8.44
CA LEU A 542 29.78 4.58 -8.97
C LEU A 542 31.21 4.69 -8.41
N THR A 543 31.74 5.90 -8.23
CA THR A 543 33.09 6.13 -7.66
C THR A 543 33.20 5.75 -6.19
N ARG A 544 32.09 5.61 -5.46
CA ARG A 544 32.05 5.17 -4.06
C ARG A 544 31.87 3.66 -3.90
N LEU A 545 31.68 2.92 -5.00
CA LEU A 545 31.57 1.46 -4.95
C LEU A 545 32.93 0.84 -4.64
N PRO A 546 32.97 -0.28 -3.91
CA PRO A 546 34.22 -0.99 -3.66
C PRO A 546 34.83 -1.45 -4.99
N ILE A 547 36.12 -1.18 -5.16
CA ILE A 547 36.90 -1.58 -6.34
C ILE A 547 37.68 -2.84 -5.98
N TYR A 548 37.60 -3.87 -6.83
CA TYR A 548 38.38 -5.09 -6.71
C TYR A 548 39.26 -5.22 -7.97
N GLY A 549 40.56 -4.95 -7.82
CA GLY A 549 41.55 -5.03 -8.90
C GLY A 549 42.97 -5.20 -8.34
N ASN A 550 43.90 -5.68 -9.17
CA ASN A 550 45.33 -5.72 -8.82
C ASN A 550 45.84 -4.28 -8.68
N GLU A 551 46.36 -3.93 -7.50
CA GLU A 551 46.96 -2.63 -7.11
C GLU A 551 46.97 -1.57 -8.22
N TRP A 552 45.87 -0.82 -8.36
CA TRP A 552 45.92 0.46 -9.05
C TRP A 552 46.33 1.47 -8.01
N GLU A 553 47.61 1.86 -8.00
CA GLU A 553 48.10 2.99 -7.20
C GLU A 553 47.14 4.17 -7.40
N ASP A 554 46.48 4.57 -6.31
CA ASP A 554 45.71 5.79 -6.22
C ASP A 554 46.65 6.98 -6.42
N THR A 555 46.87 7.37 -7.67
CA THR A 555 47.67 8.56 -8.00
C THR A 555 46.86 9.86 -7.91
N GLY A 556 45.64 9.84 -7.34
CA GLY A 556 44.84 11.05 -7.12
C GLY A 556 44.51 11.87 -8.36
N LYS A 557 44.67 11.30 -9.58
CA LYS A 557 44.34 11.99 -10.83
C LYS A 557 43.04 11.44 -11.40
N PRO A 558 42.06 12.32 -11.72
CA PRO A 558 40.83 11.87 -12.35
C PRO A 558 41.13 11.20 -13.70
N PRO A 559 40.38 10.17 -14.11
CA PRO A 559 40.55 9.55 -15.41
C PRO A 559 40.38 10.62 -16.50
N ARG A 560 41.33 10.68 -17.44
CA ARG A 560 41.25 11.58 -18.59
C ARG A 560 39.91 11.33 -19.29
N LYS A 561 39.11 12.39 -19.42
CA LYS A 561 37.90 12.40 -20.27
C LYS A 561 38.28 11.77 -21.62
N ALA A 562 37.79 10.56 -21.88
CA ALA A 562 37.78 10.04 -23.23
C ALA A 562 36.94 11.01 -24.04
N LYS A 563 37.55 11.64 -25.05
CA LYS A 563 36.80 12.41 -26.05
C LYS A 563 35.88 11.40 -26.75
N LEU A 564 34.59 11.49 -26.46
CA LEU A 564 33.53 11.02 -27.35
C LEU A 564 33.28 12.09 -28.39
#